data_AF-A0A502Z9V7-F1
#
_entry.id   AF-A0A502Z9V7-F1
#
_cell.length_a   1.000
_cell.length_b   1.000
_cell.length_c   1.000
_cell.angle_alpha   90.00
_cell.angle_beta   90.00
_cell.angle_gamma   90.00
#
_symmetry.space_group_name_H-M   'P 1'
#
loop_
_entity.id
_entity.type
_entity.pdbx_description
1 polymer ?
#
loop_
_entity_poly.entity_id
_entity_poly.type
_entity_poly.pdbx_seq_one_letter_code
_entity_poly.pdbx_strand_id
1 'polypeptide(L)' 'MMEKPAAPWPLLQIAIEAKSRADEEKLRVALSTLANEDPSFHVKTDEESGQTIISGTGEL' A
#
# COMPACT_ATOMS: atom_id res chain seq x y z
N MET A 1 -1.34 -24.51 19.50
CA MET A 1 -1.98 -23.52 18.63
C MET A 1 -1.09 -22.29 18.67
N MET A 2 -0.30 -22.03 17.62
CA MET A 2 0.58 -20.86 17.59
C MET A 2 -0.29 -19.64 17.30
N GLU A 3 -0.52 -18.84 18.32
CA GLU A 3 -1.16 -17.54 18.19
C GLU A 3 -0.16 -16.67 17.43
N LYS A 4 -0.35 -16.50 16.11
CA LYS A 4 0.36 -15.45 15.38
C LYS A 4 -0.06 -14.15 16.06
N PRO A 5 0.83 -13.42 16.75
CA PRO A 5 0.46 -12.09 17.22
C PRO A 5 -0.09 -11.35 16.02
N ALA A 6 -1.30 -10.78 16.13
CA ALA A 6 -1.86 -9.94 15.09
C ALA A 6 -0.76 -8.97 14.70
N ALA A 7 -0.26 -9.08 13.46
CA ALA A 7 0.90 -8.33 13.02
C ALA A 7 0.68 -6.86 13.40
N PRO A 8 1.69 -6.17 13.98
CA PRO A 8 1.50 -4.82 14.46
C PRO A 8 0.90 -3.99 13.33
N TRP A 9 -0.19 -3.28 13.63
CA TRP A 9 -0.83 -2.33 12.72
C TRP A 9 0.23 -1.55 11.93
N PRO A 10 0.00 -1.24 10.64
CA PRO A 10 0.99 -0.55 9.82
C PRO A 10 1.48 0.72 10.54
N LEU A 11 2.80 0.84 10.67
CA LEU A 11 3.44 1.95 11.38
C LEU A 11 3.33 3.26 10.60
N LEU A 12 3.15 3.19 9.28
CA LEU A 12 2.95 4.34 8.40
C LEU A 12 1.85 4.05 7.38
N GLN A 13 1.00 5.06 7.15
CA GLN A 13 0.00 5.10 6.08
C GLN A 13 0.15 6.41 5.30
N ILE A 14 0.23 6.32 3.97
CA ILE A 14 0.35 7.47 3.08
C ILE A 14 -0.71 7.35 1.99
N ALA A 15 -1.48 8.43 1.78
CA ALA A 15 -2.36 8.55 0.62
C ALA A 15 -1.56 9.14 -0.55
N ILE A 16 -1.67 8.50 -1.71
CA ILE A 16 -1.05 8.93 -2.97
C ILE A 16 -2.10 9.02 -4.07
N GLU A 17 -1.88 9.98 -4.98
CA GLU A 17 -2.76 10.25 -6.10
C GLU A 17 -1.93 10.37 -7.39
N ALA A 18 -2.42 9.77 -8.47
CA ALA A 18 -1.79 9.88 -9.76
C ALA A 18 -2.07 11.26 -10.37
N LYS A 19 -1.02 11.95 -10.84
CA LYS A 19 -1.16 13.26 -11.49
C LYS A 19 -1.94 13.20 -12.81
N SER A 20 -1.98 12.04 -13.45
CA SER A 20 -2.67 11.83 -14.71
C SER A 20 -3.18 10.40 -14.82
N ARG A 21 -4.18 10.20 -15.68
CA ARG A 21 -4.74 8.86 -15.97
C ARG A 21 -3.70 7.89 -16.55
N ALA A 22 -2.71 8.41 -17.27
CA ALA A 22 -1.61 7.58 -17.80
C ALA A 22 -0.63 7.15 -16.70
N ASP A 23 -0.52 7.93 -15.63
CA ASP A 23 0.33 7.60 -14.48
C ASP A 23 -0.38 6.67 -13.49
N GLU A 24 -1.72 6.62 -13.49
CA GLU A 24 -2.51 5.70 -12.64
C GLU A 24 -2.14 4.23 -12.90
N GLU A 25 -2.11 3.81 -14.17
CA GLU A 25 -1.76 2.43 -14.49
C GLU A 25 -0.29 2.12 -14.15
N LYS A 26 0.62 3.06 -14.41
CA LYS A 26 2.04 2.91 -14.04
C LYS A 26 2.22 2.78 -12.53
N LEU A 27 1.49 3.61 -11.77
CA LEU A 27 1.50 3.60 -10.32
C LEU A 27 0.98 2.25 -9.81
N ARG A 28 -0.15 1.77 -10.34
CA ARG A 28 -0.73 0.48 -9.97
C ARG A 28 0.23 -0.68 -10.19
N VAL A 29 0.92 -0.71 -11.33
CA VAL A 29 1.93 -1.74 -11.64
C VAL A 29 3.11 -1.65 -10.66
N ALA A 30 3.65 -0.46 -10.43
CA ALA A 30 4.79 -0.26 -9.53
C ALA A 30 4.47 -0.68 -8.08
N LEU A 31 3.29 -0.27 -7.59
CA LEU A 31 2.79 -0.64 -6.26
C LEU A 31 2.58 -2.15 -6.11
N SER A 32 2.07 -2.81 -7.15
CA SER A 32 1.90 -4.26 -7.15
C SER A 32 3.25 -4.99 -7.10
N THR A 33 4.28 -4.46 -7.75
CA THR A 33 5.64 -5.02 -7.66
C THR A 33 6.20 -4.87 -6.25
N LEU A 34 6.09 -3.67 -5.66
CA LEU A 34 6.53 -3.41 -4.28
C LEU A 34 5.84 -4.32 -3.26
N ALA A 35 4.54 -4.54 -3.40
CA ALA A 35 3.78 -5.47 -2.54
C ALA A 35 4.22 -6.94 -2.68
N ASN A 36 4.81 -7.31 -3.83
CA ASN A 36 5.34 -8.65 -4.05
C ASN A 36 6.77 -8.79 -3.51
N GLU A 37 7.55 -7.71 -3.51
CA GLU A 37 8.90 -7.67 -2.96
C GLU A 37 8.91 -7.59 -1.43
N ASP A 38 7.97 -6.82 -0.85
CA ASP A 38 7.84 -6.62 0.59
C ASP A 38 6.44 -7.05 1.09
N PRO A 39 6.32 -8.17 1.84
CA PRO A 39 5.05 -8.64 2.37
C PRO A 39 4.45 -7.74 3.47
N SER A 40 5.22 -6.77 3.97
CA SER A 40 4.73 -5.76 4.89
C SER A 40 4.10 -4.56 4.17
N PHE A 41 4.35 -4.41 2.88
CA PHE A 41 3.78 -3.36 2.05
C PHE A 41 2.36 -3.71 1.61
N HIS A 42 1.40 -2.89 2.02
CA HIS A 42 -0.01 -3.07 1.72
C HIS A 42 -0.53 -1.88 0.91
N VAL A 43 -1.35 -2.17 -0.09
CA VAL A 43 -1.97 -1.17 -0.96
C VAL A 43 -3.47 -1.34 -0.88
N LYS A 44 -4.18 -0.25 -0.64
CA LYS A 44 -5.64 -0.20 -0.64
C LYS A 44 -6.10 1.02 -1.42
N THR A 45 -7.13 0.88 -2.23
CA THR A 45 -7.82 2.04 -2.82
C THR A 45 -8.97 2.44 -1.91
N ASP A 46 -9.06 3.73 -1.60
CA ASP A 46 -10.14 4.32 -0.86
C ASP A 46 -11.26 4.74 -1.83
N GLU A 47 -12.43 4.11 -1.69
CA GLU A 47 -13.55 4.31 -2.61
C GLU A 47 -14.31 5.64 -2.34
N GLU A 48 -14.16 6.23 -1.15
CA GLU A 48 -14.79 7.50 -0.80
C GLU A 48 -14.03 8.71 -1.38
N SER A 49 -12.70 8.69 -1.29
CA SER A 49 -11.83 9.76 -1.79
C SER A 49 -11.27 9.50 -3.20
N GLY A 50 -11.29 8.25 -3.67
CA GLY A 50 -10.63 7.81 -4.91
C GLY A 50 -9.11 7.72 -4.78
N GLN A 51 -8.55 7.87 -3.58
CA GLN A 51 -7.10 7.88 -3.36
C GLN A 51 -6.55 6.46 -3.18
N THR A 52 -5.28 6.28 -3.50
CA THR A 52 -4.58 5.03 -3.18
C THR A 52 -3.82 5.19 -1.87
N ILE A 53 -4.12 4.36 -0.88
CA ILE A 53 -3.46 4.34 0.41
C ILE A 53 -2.42 3.23 0.42
N ILE A 54 -1.17 3.59 0.69
CA ILE A 54 -0.07 2.65 0.89
C ILE A 54 0.26 2.59 2.38
N SER A 55 0.58 1.39 2.87
CA SER A 55 0.85 1.14 4.29
C SER A 55 2.06 0.22 4.45
N GLY A 56 2.88 0.44 5.47
CA GLY A 56 4.05 -0.41 5.74
C GLY A 56 4.58 -0.27 7.16
N THR A 57 5.50 -1.16 7.55
CA THR A 57 6.13 -1.19 8.88
C THR A 57 7.26 -0.18 9.09
N GLY A 58 7.40 0.82 8.21
CA GLY A 58 8.20 2.02 8.50
C GLY A 58 9.71 1.92 8.26
N GLU A 59 10.22 0.83 7.67
CA GLU A 59 11.55 0.82 7.05
C GLU A 59 11.38 0.99 5.53
N LEU A 60 11.22 2.24 5.08
CA LEU A 60 11.39 2.64 3.68
C LEU A 60 12.59 3.58 3.56
#